data_AF-A0AAE0GJT5-F1
#
_entry.id   AF-A0AAE0GJT5-F1
#
_cell.length_a   1.000
_cell.length_b   1.000
_cell.length_c   1.000
_cell.angle_alpha   90.00
_cell.angle_beta   90.00
_cell.angle_gamma   90.00
#
_symmetry.space_group_name_H-M   'P 1'
#
loop_
_entity.id
_entity.type
_entity.pdbx_description
1 polymer ?
#
loop_
_entity_poly.entity_id
_entity_poly.type
_entity_poly.pdbx_seq_one_letter_code
_entity_poly.pdbx_strand_id
1 'polypeptide(L)'
;MNESDGNRIIENKGKMVSIKSTRWEELRDSVNYHAQLASELNSRCCFRLLNPVGGGPMAGHQYFSVGSAGATDVDSGGSSKVILAKEIMSSSASGCTPLSAQIRGVHALISQFASELYSTGKKIGIVIATDGLPSDNRGRTTDADINEFKACLQTLQELPVWVVVRLCTDEEKVVDFWGEIDKELELPLEVLDDLKGEALEVKAVNPWLTYGQPLQRAREFCVQDKLFDLLDERPFTLGERRSFAQLLLGCELPEPELDWSEFERQLKTALAHTQPIWDPITGSFKPWLDASKMRPDGVRPCCNIV
;
A
#
# COMPACT_ATOMS: atom_id res chain seq x y z
N MET A 1 13.54 11.87 -6.40
CA MET A 1 12.13 11.95 -6.86
C MET A 1 11.98 12.41 -8.31
N ASN A 2 12.99 13.07 -8.91
CA ASN A 2 12.91 13.59 -10.29
C ASN A 2 13.45 12.63 -11.36
N GLU A 3 14.05 11.51 -10.96
CA GLU A 3 14.53 10.48 -11.88
C GLU A 3 13.36 9.89 -12.68
N SER A 4 13.64 9.52 -13.93
CA SER A 4 12.64 9.12 -14.95
C SER A 4 12.44 7.59 -15.04
N ASP A 5 12.69 6.89 -13.95
CA ASP A 5 12.54 5.44 -13.82
C ASP A 5 11.17 5.00 -13.28
N GLY A 6 10.39 5.92 -12.70
CA GLY A 6 9.04 5.65 -12.20
C GLY A 6 8.06 5.13 -13.27
N ASN A 7 7.07 4.35 -12.84
CA ASN A 7 6.17 3.59 -13.71
C ASN A 7 4.70 3.94 -13.44
N ARG A 8 4.06 4.65 -14.37
CA ARG A 8 2.64 5.03 -14.25
C ARG A 8 1.77 4.17 -15.14
N ILE A 9 0.61 3.77 -14.61
CA ILE A 9 -0.44 3.14 -15.42
C ILE A 9 -1.41 4.24 -15.86
N ILE A 10 -1.58 4.39 -17.16
CA ILE A 10 -2.53 5.34 -17.74
C ILE A 10 -3.48 4.65 -18.70
N GLU A 11 -4.67 5.22 -18.85
CA GLU A 11 -5.56 4.86 -19.94
C GLU A 11 -5.13 5.61 -21.22
N ASN A 12 -4.80 4.86 -22.27
CA ASN A 12 -4.46 5.38 -23.58
C ASN A 12 -5.37 4.77 -24.64
N LYS A 13 -6.29 5.58 -25.20
CA LYS A 13 -7.26 5.16 -26.22
C LYS A 13 -8.08 3.93 -25.80
N GLY A 14 -8.56 3.89 -24.55
CA GLY A 14 -9.35 2.78 -24.02
C GLY A 14 -8.53 1.54 -23.61
N LYS A 15 -7.19 1.63 -23.62
CA LYS A 15 -6.31 0.57 -23.15
C LYS A 15 -5.46 1.06 -21.99
N MET A 16 -5.38 0.26 -20.93
CA MET A 16 -4.43 0.52 -19.84
C MET A 16 -3.02 0.15 -20.32
N VAL A 17 -2.09 1.09 -20.16
CA VAL A 17 -0.68 0.92 -20.52
C VAL A 17 0.21 1.45 -19.42
N SER A 18 1.34 0.79 -19.18
CA SER A 18 2.41 1.31 -18.33
C SER A 18 3.30 2.25 -19.14
N ILE A 19 3.58 3.44 -18.62
CA ILE A 19 4.49 4.42 -19.21
C ILE A 19 5.59 4.80 -18.22
N LYS A 20 6.78 5.13 -18.74
CA LYS A 20 7.84 5.74 -17.94
C LYS A 20 7.46 7.17 -17.57
N SER A 21 7.87 7.57 -16.37
CA SER A 21 7.54 8.84 -15.76
C SER A 21 8.55 9.16 -14.67
N THR A 22 8.42 10.32 -14.03
CA THR A 22 9.21 10.57 -12.83
C THR A 22 8.67 9.81 -11.62
N ARG A 23 9.55 9.45 -10.68
CA ARG A 23 9.16 8.88 -9.37
C ARG A 23 8.10 9.74 -8.66
N TRP A 24 8.21 11.06 -8.81
CA TRP A 24 7.22 12.02 -8.29
C TRP A 24 5.84 11.91 -8.92
N GLU A 25 5.77 11.77 -10.24
CA GLU A 25 4.47 11.63 -10.91
C GLU A 25 3.78 10.32 -10.57
N GLU A 26 4.55 9.26 -10.36
CA GLU A 26 4.03 8.00 -9.86
C GLU A 26 3.53 8.13 -8.41
N LEU A 27 4.29 8.82 -7.54
CA LEU A 27 3.84 9.11 -6.17
C LEU A 27 2.57 9.94 -6.15
N ARG A 28 2.48 10.97 -7.00
CA ARG A 28 1.29 11.80 -7.17
C ARG A 28 0.06 10.97 -7.49
N ASP A 29 0.16 10.00 -8.40
CA ASP A 29 -0.99 9.17 -8.77
C ASP A 29 -1.49 8.34 -7.58
N SER A 30 -0.60 7.86 -6.71
CA SER A 30 -0.97 7.17 -5.47
C SER A 30 -1.62 8.10 -4.45
N VAL A 31 -1.01 9.25 -4.18
CA VAL A 31 -1.54 10.23 -3.23
C VAL A 31 -2.93 10.71 -3.68
N ASN A 32 -3.12 10.94 -4.98
CA ASN A 32 -4.41 11.29 -5.54
C ASN A 32 -5.45 10.18 -5.37
N TYR A 33 -5.05 8.92 -5.58
CA TYR A 33 -5.92 7.76 -5.33
C TYR A 33 -6.32 7.66 -3.86
N HIS A 34 -5.35 7.73 -2.95
CA HIS A 34 -5.61 7.64 -1.50
C HIS A 34 -6.42 8.81 -0.98
N ALA A 35 -6.20 10.03 -1.48
CA ALA A 35 -7.03 11.18 -1.16
C ALA A 35 -8.49 10.97 -1.59
N GLN A 36 -8.71 10.45 -2.81
CA GLN A 36 -10.05 10.14 -3.30
C GLN A 36 -10.70 9.04 -2.45
N LEU A 37 -9.99 7.94 -2.22
CA LEU A 37 -10.46 6.82 -1.40
C LEU A 37 -10.80 7.26 0.04
N ALA A 38 -9.93 8.05 0.67
CA ALA A 38 -10.15 8.63 1.99
C ALA A 38 -11.43 9.49 2.04
N SER A 39 -11.67 10.30 1.01
CA SER A 39 -12.88 11.11 0.90
C SER A 39 -14.13 10.23 0.76
N GLU A 40 -14.09 9.18 -0.06
CA GLU A 40 -15.22 8.28 -0.29
C GLU A 40 -15.56 7.43 0.92
N LEU A 41 -14.54 6.93 1.62
CA LEU A 41 -14.69 6.15 2.86
C LEU A 41 -14.97 7.03 4.08
N ASN A 42 -14.94 8.35 3.94
CA ASN A 42 -14.93 9.31 5.04
C ASN A 42 -13.83 9.01 6.09
N SER A 43 -12.73 8.41 5.65
CA SER A 43 -11.59 8.06 6.48
C SER A 43 -10.60 9.21 6.55
N ARG A 44 -10.19 9.61 7.75
CA ARG A 44 -9.27 10.73 7.93
C ARG A 44 -7.86 10.33 7.50
N CYS A 45 -7.38 10.94 6.41
CA CYS A 45 -5.99 10.78 5.95
C CYS A 45 -5.28 12.13 5.96
N CYS A 46 -4.08 12.17 6.57
CA CYS A 46 -3.25 13.37 6.64
C CYS A 46 -1.99 13.12 5.80
N PHE A 47 -1.67 14.07 4.94
CA PHE A 47 -0.54 14.01 4.02
C PHE A 47 0.46 15.09 4.39
N ARG A 48 1.74 14.72 4.45
CA ARG A 48 2.82 15.64 4.77
C ARG A 48 3.96 15.47 3.79
N LEU A 49 4.21 16.53 3.02
CA LEU A 49 5.40 16.65 2.19
C LEU A 49 6.57 17.05 3.09
N LEU A 50 7.57 16.16 3.18
CA LEU A 50 8.73 16.40 4.04
C LEU A 50 9.63 17.51 3.48
N ASN A 51 9.67 17.62 2.16
CA ASN A 51 10.43 18.63 1.43
C ASN A 51 9.54 19.80 1.02
N PRO A 52 10.06 21.04 1.01
CA PRO A 52 9.29 22.20 0.59
C PRO A 52 8.89 22.09 -0.88
N VAL A 53 7.66 22.50 -1.15
CA VAL A 53 7.14 22.69 -2.51
C VAL A 53 7.80 23.93 -3.11
N GLY A 54 8.42 23.77 -4.28
CA GLY A 54 9.10 24.86 -4.98
C GLY A 54 8.14 25.72 -5.81
N GLY A 55 8.08 27.03 -5.52
CA GLY A 55 7.47 28.06 -6.37
C GLY A 55 5.93 28.00 -6.51
N GLY A 56 5.35 29.10 -7.02
CA GLY A 56 3.92 29.20 -7.32
C GLY A 56 2.99 29.40 -6.11
N PRO A 57 1.65 29.33 -6.32
CA PRO A 57 0.65 29.61 -5.27
C PRO A 57 0.72 28.64 -4.08
N MET A 58 1.25 27.43 -4.31
CA MET A 58 1.35 26.36 -3.31
C MET A 58 2.69 26.35 -2.56
N ALA A 59 3.57 27.35 -2.77
CA ALA A 59 4.82 27.46 -2.04
C ALA A 59 4.56 27.43 -0.52
N GLY A 60 5.29 26.58 0.20
CA GLY A 60 5.13 26.39 1.65
C GLY A 60 3.96 25.50 2.10
N HIS A 61 3.09 25.06 1.19
CA HIS A 61 2.02 24.11 1.52
C HIS A 61 2.58 22.69 1.58
N GLN A 62 2.92 22.24 2.79
CA GLN A 62 3.50 20.92 3.04
C GLN A 62 2.57 19.95 3.76
N TYR A 63 1.38 20.40 4.13
CA TYR A 63 0.42 19.60 4.90
C TYR A 63 -0.99 19.80 4.38
N PHE A 64 -1.72 18.70 4.23
CA PHE A 64 -3.15 18.70 3.94
C PHE A 64 -3.81 17.44 4.48
N SER A 65 -5.13 17.43 4.60
CA SER A 65 -5.88 16.26 5.05
C SER A 65 -7.19 16.11 4.28
N VAL A 66 -7.64 14.86 4.10
CA VAL A 66 -8.88 14.50 3.41
C VAL A 66 -9.70 13.53 4.29
N GLY A 67 -11.02 13.46 4.07
CA GLY A 67 -11.95 12.68 4.90
C GLY A 67 -12.43 13.42 6.15
N SER A 68 -13.01 12.69 7.11
CA SER A 68 -13.64 13.30 8.29
C SER A 68 -12.62 14.06 9.14
N ALA A 69 -12.82 15.37 9.22
CA ALA A 69 -12.39 16.16 10.36
C ALA A 69 -13.48 16.05 11.44
N GLY A 70 -13.11 16.20 12.72
CA GLY A 70 -14.04 16.06 13.84
C GLY A 70 -15.23 17.02 13.77
N ALA A 71 -16.13 16.92 14.75
CA ALA A 71 -17.44 17.58 14.83
C ALA A 71 -17.49 19.12 14.63
N THR A 72 -16.36 19.79 14.42
CA THR A 72 -16.25 21.23 14.12
C THR A 72 -16.14 21.55 12.62
N ASP A 73 -15.85 20.57 11.76
CA ASP A 73 -15.84 20.78 10.30
C ASP A 73 -17.25 20.51 9.76
N VAL A 74 -18.15 21.46 10.01
CA VAL A 74 -19.35 21.62 9.18
C VAL A 74 -18.87 22.20 7.85
N ASP A 75 -18.29 21.35 7.00
CA ASP A 75 -18.05 21.77 5.63
C ASP A 75 -18.35 20.67 4.63
N SER A 76 -19.18 21.04 3.66
CA SER A 76 -19.73 20.22 2.58
C SER A 76 -18.66 19.95 1.51
N GLY A 77 -17.40 19.78 1.91
CA GLY A 77 -16.22 20.10 1.10
C GLY A 77 -15.24 18.95 0.85
N GLY A 78 -15.63 17.67 1.00
CA GLY A 78 -14.75 16.52 0.71
C GLY A 78 -14.07 16.63 -0.67
N SER A 79 -14.84 16.98 -1.70
CA SER A 79 -14.32 17.24 -3.06
C SER A 79 -13.31 18.40 -3.12
N SER A 80 -13.48 19.45 -2.30
CA SER A 80 -12.55 20.59 -2.26
C SER A 80 -11.20 20.20 -1.66
N LYS A 81 -11.18 19.36 -0.62
CA LYS A 81 -9.95 18.83 -0.01
C LYS A 81 -9.19 17.90 -0.97
N VAL A 82 -9.90 17.11 -1.79
CA VAL A 82 -9.28 16.29 -2.86
C VAL A 82 -8.70 17.16 -3.98
N ILE A 83 -9.37 18.25 -4.37
CA ILE A 83 -8.85 19.19 -5.36
C ILE A 83 -7.56 19.84 -4.83
N LEU A 84 -7.56 20.30 -3.58
CA LEU A 84 -6.36 20.85 -2.96
C LEU A 84 -5.20 19.83 -2.93
N ALA A 85 -5.48 18.57 -2.61
CA ALA A 85 -4.47 17.50 -2.67
C ALA A 85 -3.85 17.39 -4.08
N LYS A 86 -4.69 17.39 -5.13
CA LYS A 86 -4.23 17.34 -6.53
C LYS A 86 -3.42 18.57 -6.92
N GLU A 87 -3.82 19.76 -6.47
CA GLU A 87 -3.09 21.01 -6.72
C GLU A 87 -1.72 21.01 -6.04
N ILE A 88 -1.64 20.63 -4.77
CA ILE A 88 -0.39 20.50 -4.04
C ILE A 88 0.53 19.49 -4.74
N MET A 89 0.03 18.31 -5.10
CA MET A 89 0.83 17.27 -5.76
C MET A 89 1.16 17.58 -7.25
N SER A 90 0.57 18.63 -7.83
CA SER A 90 0.94 19.11 -9.17
C SER A 90 2.26 19.88 -9.18
N SER A 91 2.68 20.39 -8.02
CA SER A 91 4.00 20.97 -7.79
C SER A 91 5.07 19.88 -7.60
N SER A 92 6.35 20.24 -7.51
CA SER A 92 7.42 19.33 -7.12
C SER A 92 8.04 19.72 -5.79
N ALA A 93 8.34 18.71 -4.97
CA ALA A 93 9.09 18.87 -3.74
C ALA A 93 10.58 18.60 -3.99
N SER A 94 11.46 19.41 -3.40
CA SER A 94 12.91 19.24 -3.53
C SER A 94 13.61 19.57 -2.21
N GLY A 95 14.74 18.92 -1.95
CA GLY A 95 15.49 19.12 -0.71
C GLY A 95 16.03 17.81 -0.14
N CYS A 96 16.71 17.94 1.00
CA CYS A 96 17.18 16.82 1.79
C CYS A 96 16.09 16.40 2.79
N THR A 97 15.94 15.10 3.01
CA THR A 97 14.89 14.54 3.85
C THR A 97 15.49 13.92 5.12
N PRO A 98 15.65 14.67 6.23
CA PRO A 98 16.12 14.10 7.49
C PRO A 98 15.02 13.24 8.13
N LEU A 99 14.88 12.00 7.66
CA LEU A 99 13.79 11.09 8.02
C LEU A 99 13.69 10.85 9.53
N SER A 100 14.82 10.72 10.24
CA SER A 100 14.86 10.52 11.70
C SER A 100 14.12 11.63 12.47
N ALA A 101 14.31 12.89 12.08
CA ALA A 101 13.63 14.02 12.70
C ALA A 101 12.11 13.99 12.43
N GLN A 102 11.71 13.52 11.24
CA GLN A 102 10.29 13.39 10.87
C GLN A 102 9.60 12.28 11.65
N ILE A 103 10.25 11.12 11.79
CA ILE A 103 9.74 10.00 12.58
C ILE A 103 9.56 10.40 14.05
N ARG A 104 10.53 11.10 14.66
CA ARG A 104 10.37 11.63 16.03
C ARG A 104 9.16 12.54 16.17
N GLY A 105 8.93 13.41 15.18
CA GLY A 105 7.75 14.28 15.16
C GLY A 105 6.43 13.50 15.08
N VAL A 106 6.38 12.46 14.25
CA VAL A 106 5.22 11.55 14.13
C VAL A 106 5.00 10.79 15.44
N HIS A 107 6.06 10.23 16.03
CA HIS A 107 6.01 9.56 17.32
C HIS A 107 5.43 10.48 18.41
N ALA A 108 5.94 11.70 18.54
CA ALA A 108 5.47 12.67 19.53
C ALA A 108 3.99 13.08 19.32
N LEU A 109 3.53 13.13 18.07
CA LEU A 109 2.12 13.37 17.76
C LEU A 109 1.25 12.20 18.19
N ILE A 110 1.60 10.97 17.78
CA ILE A 110 0.79 9.77 18.04
C ILE A 110 0.79 9.41 19.53
N SER A 111 1.90 9.64 20.24
CA SER A 111 2.02 9.42 21.68
C SER A 111 0.93 10.13 22.49
N GLN A 112 0.44 11.28 22.01
CA GLN A 112 -0.63 12.03 22.66
C GLN A 112 -1.98 11.30 22.64
N PHE A 113 -2.17 10.38 21.68
CA PHE A 113 -3.41 9.62 21.47
C PHE A 113 -3.25 8.12 21.75
N ALA A 114 -2.04 7.65 22.07
CA ALA A 114 -1.73 6.22 22.19
C ALA A 114 -2.65 5.49 23.18
N SER A 115 -2.91 6.08 24.35
CA SER A 115 -3.82 5.48 25.34
C SER A 115 -5.24 5.27 24.82
N GLU A 116 -5.78 6.24 24.08
CA GLU A 116 -7.11 6.13 23.47
C GLU A 116 -7.13 5.04 22.39
N LEU A 117 -6.12 5.03 21.52
CA LEU A 117 -5.96 4.04 20.45
C LEU A 117 -5.91 2.61 21.01
N TYR A 118 -5.10 2.37 22.04
CA TYR A 118 -5.06 1.08 22.73
C TYR A 118 -6.42 0.70 23.34
N SER A 119 -7.07 1.63 24.04
CA SER A 119 -8.35 1.35 24.71
C SER A 119 -9.49 1.03 23.72
N THR A 120 -9.39 1.54 22.49
CA THR A 120 -10.40 1.35 21.44
C THR A 120 -10.00 0.26 20.43
N GLY A 121 -8.85 -0.37 20.60
CA GLY A 121 -8.31 -1.36 19.65
C GLY A 121 -8.00 -0.77 18.27
N LYS A 122 -7.84 0.54 18.16
CA LYS A 122 -7.56 1.24 16.90
C LYS A 122 -6.05 1.39 16.72
N LYS A 123 -5.64 1.47 15.44
CA LYS A 123 -4.26 1.75 15.06
C LYS A 123 -4.20 2.91 14.07
N ILE A 124 -3.03 3.54 13.97
CA ILE A 124 -2.73 4.53 12.93
C ILE A 124 -1.87 3.88 11.83
N GLY A 125 -2.34 3.94 10.59
CA GLY A 125 -1.51 3.63 9.42
C GLY A 125 -0.57 4.78 9.10
N ILE A 126 0.72 4.50 8.93
CA ILE A 126 1.77 5.44 8.56
C ILE A 126 2.35 4.99 7.24
N VAL A 127 2.28 5.84 6.22
CA VAL A 127 2.89 5.57 4.91
C VAL A 127 4.12 6.45 4.74
N ILE A 128 5.28 5.84 4.55
CA ILE A 128 6.54 6.51 4.26
C ILE A 128 6.85 6.27 2.78
N ALA A 129 6.66 7.29 1.95
CA ALA A 129 7.09 7.25 0.55
C ALA A 129 8.52 7.80 0.44
N THR A 130 9.45 7.00 -0.07
CA THR A 130 10.87 7.35 -0.15
C THR A 130 11.52 6.79 -1.41
N ASP A 131 12.52 7.49 -1.93
CA ASP A 131 13.34 7.04 -3.06
C ASP A 131 14.82 6.94 -2.72
N GLY A 132 15.16 6.96 -1.42
CA GLY A 132 16.53 6.97 -0.95
C GLY A 132 16.69 6.51 0.49
N LEU A 133 17.95 6.51 0.93
CA LEU A 133 18.36 6.17 2.29
C LEU A 133 18.14 7.34 3.26
N PRO A 134 18.03 7.07 4.58
CA PRO A 134 18.08 8.10 5.60
C PRO A 134 19.34 8.96 5.48
N SER A 135 19.20 10.28 5.64
CA SER A 135 20.29 11.24 5.49
C SER A 135 20.23 12.36 6.51
N ASP A 136 21.36 13.04 6.72
CA ASP A 136 21.45 14.26 7.51
C ASP A 136 20.74 15.46 6.81
N ASN A 137 20.74 16.62 7.46
CA ASN A 137 20.16 17.85 6.90
C ASN A 137 20.90 18.40 5.66
N ARG A 138 22.01 17.77 5.25
CA ARG A 138 22.78 18.08 4.04
C ARG A 138 22.65 16.99 2.97
N GLY A 139 21.83 15.96 3.21
CA GLY A 139 21.62 14.86 2.27
C GLY A 139 22.77 13.85 2.26
N ARG A 140 23.63 13.82 3.29
CA ARG A 140 24.67 12.82 3.44
C ARG A 140 24.15 11.65 4.26
N THR A 141 24.43 10.43 3.82
CA THR A 141 24.10 9.20 4.54
C THR A 141 25.37 8.61 5.12
N THR A 142 25.42 8.45 6.44
CA THR A 142 26.46 7.74 7.18
C THR A 142 25.86 6.59 7.99
N ASP A 143 26.68 5.67 8.47
CA ASP A 143 26.24 4.59 9.38
C ASP A 143 25.58 5.14 10.64
N ALA A 144 26.00 6.32 11.13
CA ALA A 144 25.38 6.97 12.27
C ALA A 144 23.95 7.43 11.95
N ASP A 145 23.72 7.99 10.75
CA ASP A 145 22.38 8.43 10.32
C ASP A 145 21.43 7.23 10.14
N ILE A 146 21.95 6.13 9.58
CA ILE A 146 21.21 4.87 9.44
C ILE A 146 20.83 4.30 10.80
N ASN A 147 21.78 4.22 11.74
CA ASN A 147 21.53 3.70 13.08
C ASN A 147 20.56 4.58 13.87
N GLU A 148 20.67 5.91 13.75
CA GLU A 148 19.72 6.85 14.34
C GLU A 148 18.32 6.64 13.76
N PHE A 149 18.21 6.43 12.44
CA PHE A 149 16.93 6.18 11.79
C PHE A 149 16.30 4.86 12.25
N LYS A 150 17.07 3.76 12.29
CA LYS A 150 16.62 2.46 12.80
C LYS A 150 16.10 2.58 14.24
N ALA A 151 16.83 3.30 15.10
CA ALA A 151 16.40 3.56 16.48
C ALA A 151 15.08 4.36 16.51
N CYS A 152 14.90 5.34 15.62
CA CYS A 152 13.63 6.09 15.53
C CYS A 152 12.48 5.20 15.07
N LEU A 153 12.68 4.31 14.10
CA LEU A 153 11.65 3.34 13.69
C LEU A 153 11.29 2.39 14.82
N GLN A 154 12.26 1.92 15.62
CA GLN A 154 12.00 1.08 16.78
C GLN A 154 11.08 1.77 17.80
N THR A 155 11.21 3.09 18.01
CA THR A 155 10.28 3.79 18.92
C THR A 155 8.83 3.73 18.47
N LEU A 156 8.56 3.58 17.16
CA LEU A 156 7.18 3.40 16.68
C LEU A 156 6.57 2.07 17.11
N GLN A 157 7.37 1.04 17.44
CA GLN A 157 6.88 -0.24 17.97
C GLN A 157 6.15 -0.08 19.31
N GLU A 158 6.44 1.00 20.06
CA GLU A 158 5.80 1.31 21.33
C GLU A 158 4.38 1.89 21.16
N LEU A 159 3.96 2.13 19.92
CA LEU A 159 2.69 2.79 19.59
C LEU A 159 1.78 1.84 18.80
N PRO A 160 0.43 2.03 18.86
CA PRO A 160 -0.51 1.24 18.08
C PRO A 160 -0.51 1.72 16.63
N VAL A 161 0.54 1.38 15.87
CA VAL A 161 0.73 1.81 14.49
C VAL A 161 0.95 0.63 13.54
N TRP A 162 0.75 0.89 12.27
CA TRP A 162 1.13 0.03 11.15
C TRP A 162 1.92 0.88 10.16
N VAL A 163 3.11 0.46 9.78
CA VAL A 163 3.99 1.25 8.92
C VAL A 163 4.09 0.60 7.56
N VAL A 164 3.80 1.34 6.51
CA VAL A 164 4.07 0.93 5.13
C VAL A 164 5.16 1.82 4.57
N VAL A 165 6.24 1.23 4.10
CA VAL A 165 7.29 1.93 3.36
C VAL A 165 7.05 1.69 1.89
N ARG A 166 6.63 2.73 1.18
CA ARG A 166 6.52 2.67 -0.28
C ARG A 166 7.82 3.16 -0.91
N LEU A 167 8.51 2.24 -1.58
CA LEU A 167 9.67 2.57 -2.39
C LEU A 167 9.21 3.26 -3.67
N CYS A 168 9.89 4.36 -3.99
CA CYS A 168 9.69 5.14 -5.19
C CYS A 168 10.95 5.08 -6.06
N THR A 169 11.72 3.98 -6.01
CA THR A 169 13.03 3.84 -6.67
C THR A 169 13.31 2.39 -7.00
N ASP A 170 13.89 2.14 -8.18
CA ASP A 170 14.40 0.81 -8.57
C ASP A 170 15.88 0.63 -8.16
N GLU A 171 16.42 1.50 -7.30
CA GLU A 171 17.82 1.44 -6.86
C GLU A 171 18.01 0.27 -5.88
N GLU A 172 18.69 -0.78 -6.35
CA GLU A 172 18.97 -2.03 -5.61
C GLU A 172 19.45 -1.77 -4.17
N LYS A 173 20.40 -0.84 -3.99
CA LYS A 173 20.91 -0.49 -2.65
C LYS A 173 19.82 0.03 -1.69
N VAL A 174 18.84 0.77 -2.20
CA VAL A 174 17.73 1.29 -1.40
C VAL A 174 16.73 0.18 -1.11
N VAL A 175 16.39 -0.63 -2.13
CA VAL A 175 15.49 -1.78 -1.99
C VAL A 175 16.03 -2.77 -0.97
N ASP A 176 17.31 -3.16 -1.09
CA ASP A 176 17.99 -4.08 -0.16
C ASP A 176 17.96 -3.54 1.26
N PHE A 177 18.29 -2.26 1.45
CA PHE A 177 18.28 -1.64 2.77
C PHE A 177 16.92 -1.73 3.47
N TRP A 178 15.83 -1.43 2.75
CA TRP A 178 14.50 -1.49 3.33
C TRP A 178 14.03 -2.93 3.55
N GLY A 179 14.36 -3.85 2.63
CA GLY A 179 14.10 -5.28 2.80
C GLY A 179 14.88 -5.91 3.97
N GLU A 180 16.07 -5.40 4.30
CA GLU A 180 16.80 -5.79 5.51
C GLU A 180 16.14 -5.23 6.78
N ILE A 181 15.70 -3.96 6.75
CA ILE A 181 14.97 -3.36 7.88
C ILE A 181 13.72 -4.16 8.24
N ASP A 182 12.96 -4.57 7.23
CA ASP A 182 11.74 -5.38 7.40
C ASP A 182 12.04 -6.71 8.11
N LYS A 183 13.14 -7.37 7.74
CA LYS A 183 13.58 -8.64 8.34
C LYS A 183 14.16 -8.47 9.74
N GLU A 184 14.85 -7.36 10.01
CA GLU A 184 15.53 -7.09 11.28
C GLU A 184 14.57 -6.59 12.37
N LEU A 185 13.56 -5.80 12.00
CA LEU A 185 12.64 -5.19 12.95
C LEU A 185 11.42 -6.08 13.19
N GLU A 186 11.13 -6.38 14.45
CA GLU A 186 9.83 -6.97 14.85
C GLU A 186 8.66 -5.95 14.78
N LEU A 187 8.78 -4.88 13.99
CA LEU A 187 7.75 -3.85 13.82
C LEU A 187 6.70 -4.40 12.83
N PRO A 188 5.39 -4.11 12.99
CA PRO A 188 4.42 -4.17 11.89
C PRO A 188 4.78 -3.15 10.81
N LEU A 189 5.81 -3.48 10.05
CA LEU A 189 6.34 -2.75 8.91
C LEU A 189 6.11 -3.62 7.68
N GLU A 190 5.77 -2.98 6.57
CA GLU A 190 5.61 -3.61 5.27
C GLU A 190 6.35 -2.74 4.26
N VAL A 191 7.23 -3.34 3.45
CA VAL A 191 7.92 -2.63 2.36
C VAL A 191 7.23 -3.00 1.06
N LEU A 192 6.81 -1.98 0.31
CA LEU A 192 6.16 -2.14 -0.98
C LEU A 192 6.99 -1.48 -2.07
N ASP A 193 7.33 -2.23 -3.11
CA ASP A 193 8.00 -1.75 -4.30
C ASP A 193 7.01 -1.41 -5.44
N ASP A 194 7.52 -1.27 -6.66
CA ASP A 194 6.72 -1.02 -7.85
C ASP A 194 5.67 -2.12 -8.09
N LEU A 195 4.52 -1.71 -8.67
CA LEU A 195 3.38 -2.60 -8.87
C LEU A 195 3.73 -3.90 -9.62
N LYS A 196 4.63 -3.83 -10.61
CA LYS A 196 4.99 -5.00 -11.41
C LYS A 196 5.96 -5.92 -10.66
N GLY A 197 6.93 -5.36 -9.94
CA GLY A 197 7.79 -6.11 -9.03
C GLY A 197 6.98 -6.93 -8.03
N GLU A 198 6.11 -6.24 -7.28
CA GLU A 198 5.17 -6.85 -6.32
C GLU A 198 4.32 -7.96 -6.95
N ALA A 199 3.77 -7.71 -8.13
CA ALA A 199 2.96 -8.71 -8.82
C ALA A 199 3.76 -9.96 -9.19
N LEU A 200 5.04 -9.82 -9.57
CA LEU A 200 5.92 -10.95 -9.88
C LEU A 200 6.20 -11.80 -8.64
N GLU A 201 6.46 -11.17 -7.50
CA GLU A 201 6.70 -11.85 -6.21
C GLU A 201 5.46 -12.60 -5.76
N VAL A 202 4.31 -11.93 -5.71
CA VAL A 202 3.02 -12.57 -5.39
C VAL A 202 2.70 -13.70 -6.35
N LYS A 203 2.97 -13.57 -7.65
CA LYS A 203 2.72 -14.64 -8.63
C LYS A 203 3.66 -15.84 -8.43
N ALA A 204 4.89 -15.62 -7.99
CA ALA A 204 5.84 -16.71 -7.73
C ALA A 204 5.34 -17.63 -6.59
N VAL A 205 4.58 -17.07 -5.65
CA VAL A 205 4.16 -17.74 -4.43
C VAL A 205 2.68 -18.15 -4.46
N ASN A 206 1.81 -17.27 -4.96
CA ASN A 206 0.37 -17.42 -5.06
C ASN A 206 -0.10 -17.18 -6.52
N PRO A 207 0.22 -18.09 -7.47
CA PRO A 207 -0.04 -17.91 -8.90
C PRO A 207 -1.53 -17.92 -9.31
N TRP A 208 -2.42 -18.17 -8.35
CA TRP A 208 -3.87 -18.12 -8.48
C TRP A 208 -4.42 -16.69 -8.36
N LEU A 209 -3.63 -15.74 -7.85
CA LEU A 209 -4.02 -14.35 -7.69
C LEU A 209 -3.50 -13.50 -8.86
N THR A 210 -4.38 -12.67 -9.44
CA THR A 210 -3.95 -11.55 -10.27
C THR A 210 -3.68 -10.37 -9.34
N TYR A 211 -2.41 -10.05 -9.09
CA TYR A 211 -2.05 -8.88 -8.31
C TYR A 211 -2.11 -7.61 -9.18
N GLY A 212 -3.07 -6.73 -8.89
CA GLY A 212 -3.32 -5.52 -9.68
C GLY A 212 -3.29 -4.25 -8.84
N GLN A 213 -3.34 -3.10 -9.52
CA GLN A 213 -3.24 -1.79 -8.86
C GLN A 213 -4.18 -1.57 -7.67
N PRO A 214 -5.46 -2.00 -7.68
CA PRO A 214 -6.32 -1.77 -6.52
C PRO A 214 -5.83 -2.49 -5.25
N LEU A 215 -5.19 -3.66 -5.40
CA LEU A 215 -4.63 -4.42 -4.28
C LEU A 215 -3.38 -3.73 -3.71
N GLN A 216 -2.47 -3.28 -4.58
CA GLN A 216 -1.34 -2.43 -4.20
C GLN A 216 -1.82 -1.20 -3.43
N ARG A 217 -2.84 -0.50 -3.94
CA ARG A 217 -3.36 0.71 -3.30
C ARG A 217 -4.00 0.44 -1.95
N ALA A 218 -4.62 -0.72 -1.77
CA ALA A 218 -5.17 -1.14 -0.48
C ALA A 218 -4.06 -1.39 0.55
N ARG A 219 -2.99 -2.10 0.19
CA ARG A 219 -1.79 -2.30 1.04
C ARG A 219 -1.15 -0.95 1.39
N GLU A 220 -0.92 -0.10 0.39
CA GLU A 220 -0.42 1.27 0.62
C GLU A 220 -1.34 2.13 1.50
N PHE A 221 -2.65 1.88 1.50
CA PHE A 221 -3.62 2.56 2.36
C PHE A 221 -3.68 1.98 3.78
N CYS A 222 -2.76 1.07 4.11
CA CYS A 222 -2.67 0.35 5.39
C CYS A 222 -3.95 -0.45 5.70
N VAL A 223 -4.55 -1.12 4.71
CA VAL A 223 -5.61 -2.10 4.99
C VAL A 223 -4.99 -3.26 5.78
N GLN A 224 -5.45 -3.44 7.02
CA GLN A 224 -4.89 -4.41 7.95
C GLN A 224 -5.63 -5.74 7.87
N ASP A 225 -5.06 -6.71 7.18
CA ASP A 225 -5.37 -8.13 7.34
C ASP A 225 -4.08 -8.93 7.17
N LYS A 226 -3.85 -9.91 8.04
CA LYS A 226 -2.60 -10.68 8.04
C LYS A 226 -2.37 -11.40 6.72
N LEU A 227 -3.43 -11.68 5.95
CA LEU A 227 -3.30 -12.29 4.65
C LEU A 227 -2.65 -11.34 3.64
N PHE A 228 -2.77 -10.02 3.74
CA PHE A 228 -2.06 -9.12 2.81
C PHE A 228 -0.54 -9.22 2.98
N ASP A 229 -0.04 -9.24 4.22
CA ASP A 229 1.40 -9.41 4.50
C ASP A 229 1.96 -10.72 3.93
N LEU A 230 1.17 -11.80 3.96
CA LEU A 230 1.66 -13.13 3.62
C LEU A 230 1.69 -13.41 2.10
N LEU A 231 1.18 -12.48 1.28
CA LEU A 231 0.90 -12.68 -0.15
C LEU A 231 2.12 -13.07 -0.98
N ASP A 232 3.25 -12.44 -0.70
CA ASP A 232 4.56 -12.59 -1.34
C ASP A 232 5.52 -13.44 -0.49
N GLU A 233 5.22 -13.65 0.80
CA GLU A 233 6.06 -14.46 1.70
C GLU A 233 5.92 -15.98 1.49
N ARG A 234 4.68 -16.49 1.42
CA ARG A 234 4.45 -17.96 1.33
C ARG A 234 3.14 -18.36 0.65
N PRO A 235 3.08 -19.60 0.12
CA PRO A 235 1.84 -20.10 -0.46
C PRO A 235 0.74 -20.18 0.61
N PHE A 236 -0.47 -19.76 0.24
CA PHE A 236 -1.63 -19.90 1.11
C PHE A 236 -2.14 -21.33 1.16
N THR A 237 -2.56 -21.73 2.36
CA THR A 237 -3.40 -22.91 2.59
C THR A 237 -4.77 -22.75 1.92
N LEU A 238 -5.54 -23.84 1.80
CA LEU A 238 -6.85 -23.80 1.16
C LEU A 238 -7.84 -22.89 1.92
N GLY A 239 -7.94 -23.01 3.24
CA GLY A 239 -8.71 -22.09 4.08
C GLY A 239 -8.26 -20.62 3.99
N GLU A 240 -6.97 -20.34 3.86
CA GLU A 240 -6.47 -18.97 3.65
C GLU A 240 -6.82 -18.43 2.27
N ARG A 241 -6.76 -19.24 1.21
CA ARG A 241 -7.23 -18.87 -0.13
C ARG A 241 -8.72 -18.54 -0.12
N ARG A 242 -9.53 -19.34 0.58
CA ARG A 242 -10.95 -19.05 0.79
C ARG A 242 -11.11 -17.70 1.50
N SER A 243 -10.48 -17.53 2.65
CA SER A 243 -10.58 -16.31 3.46
C SER A 243 -10.18 -15.06 2.66
N PHE A 244 -9.08 -15.14 1.92
CA PHE A 244 -8.64 -14.05 1.04
C PHE A 244 -9.64 -13.77 -0.08
N ALA A 245 -10.20 -14.81 -0.71
CA ALA A 245 -11.23 -14.64 -1.72
C ALA A 245 -12.50 -13.98 -1.16
N GLN A 246 -12.88 -14.29 0.09
CA GLN A 246 -14.01 -13.63 0.75
C GLN A 246 -13.73 -12.15 1.03
N LEU A 247 -12.53 -11.82 1.50
CA LEU A 247 -12.10 -10.43 1.70
C LEU A 247 -12.17 -9.63 0.41
N LEU A 248 -11.73 -10.23 -0.70
CA LEU A 248 -11.64 -9.58 -1.99
C LEU A 248 -13.01 -9.41 -2.66
N LEU A 249 -13.88 -10.42 -2.56
CA LEU A 249 -15.16 -10.47 -3.26
C LEU A 249 -16.33 -9.98 -2.41
N GLY A 250 -16.15 -9.84 -1.09
CA GLY A 250 -17.18 -9.41 -0.15
C GLY A 250 -18.34 -10.41 -0.03
N CYS A 251 -18.07 -11.71 -0.23
CA CYS A 251 -19.09 -12.75 -0.17
C CYS A 251 -18.66 -13.96 0.65
N GLU A 252 -19.63 -14.69 1.19
CA GLU A 252 -19.38 -15.97 1.86
C GLU A 252 -19.04 -17.07 0.84
N LEU A 253 -18.02 -17.88 1.15
CA LEU A 253 -17.61 -19.02 0.33
C LEU A 253 -17.52 -20.27 1.22
N PRO A 254 -17.91 -21.45 0.71
CA PRO A 254 -17.88 -22.69 1.49
C PRO A 254 -16.44 -23.18 1.71
N GLU A 255 -16.23 -24.05 2.70
CA GLU A 255 -14.91 -24.60 3.01
C GLU A 255 -14.42 -25.54 1.88
N PRO A 256 -13.33 -25.20 1.17
CA PRO A 256 -12.83 -25.99 0.04
C PRO A 256 -12.35 -27.39 0.44
N GLU A 257 -11.95 -27.59 1.70
CA GLU A 257 -11.57 -28.90 2.25
C GLU A 257 -12.76 -29.85 2.41
N LEU A 258 -13.99 -29.32 2.56
CA LEU A 258 -15.20 -30.12 2.72
C LEU A 258 -15.86 -30.42 1.37
N ASP A 259 -15.98 -29.42 0.50
CA ASP A 259 -16.56 -29.56 -0.83
C ASP A 259 -15.90 -28.61 -1.84
N TRP A 260 -14.86 -29.11 -2.51
CA TRP A 260 -14.15 -28.36 -3.54
C TRP A 260 -15.04 -27.95 -4.71
N SER A 261 -15.96 -28.84 -5.13
CA SER A 261 -16.79 -28.60 -6.30
C SER A 261 -17.76 -27.46 -6.06
N GLU A 262 -18.36 -27.42 -4.86
CA GLU A 262 -19.24 -26.34 -4.47
C GLU A 262 -18.48 -25.03 -4.24
N PHE A 263 -17.30 -25.07 -3.61
CA PHE A 263 -16.41 -23.90 -3.51
C PHE A 263 -16.07 -23.30 -4.87
N GLU A 264 -15.57 -24.12 -5.80
CA GLU A 264 -15.18 -23.67 -7.13
C GLU A 264 -16.37 -23.10 -7.91
N ARG A 265 -17.56 -23.71 -7.78
CA ARG A 265 -18.79 -23.22 -8.41
C ARG A 265 -19.18 -21.85 -7.87
N GLN A 266 -19.23 -21.68 -6.54
CA GLN A 266 -19.58 -20.40 -5.91
C GLN A 266 -18.54 -19.32 -6.20
N LEU A 267 -17.25 -19.65 -6.16
CA LEU A 267 -16.17 -18.73 -6.50
C LEU A 267 -16.31 -18.21 -7.94
N LYS A 268 -16.58 -19.09 -8.91
CA LYS A 268 -16.83 -18.68 -10.31
C LYS A 268 -18.06 -17.79 -10.44
N THR A 269 -19.13 -18.10 -9.71
CA THR A 269 -20.33 -17.25 -9.68
C THR A 269 -20.03 -15.87 -9.11
N ALA A 270 -19.26 -15.77 -8.03
CA ALA A 270 -18.87 -14.49 -7.43
C ALA A 270 -17.98 -13.68 -8.39
N LEU A 271 -16.96 -14.30 -8.99
CA LEU A 271 -16.07 -13.67 -9.95
C LEU A 271 -16.80 -13.12 -11.19
N ALA A 272 -17.88 -13.78 -11.65
CA ALA A 272 -18.68 -13.32 -12.78
C ALA A 272 -19.39 -11.97 -12.54
N HIS A 273 -19.54 -11.57 -11.28
CA HIS A 273 -20.11 -10.27 -10.88
C HIS A 273 -19.05 -9.19 -10.62
N THR A 274 -17.77 -9.52 -10.78
CA THR A 274 -16.66 -8.58 -10.60
C THR A 274 -16.13 -8.06 -11.92
N GLN A 275 -15.66 -6.81 -11.93
CA GLN A 275 -14.91 -6.30 -13.06
C GLN A 275 -13.51 -6.92 -13.07
N PRO A 276 -13.00 -7.35 -14.24
CA PRO A 276 -11.61 -7.74 -14.40
C PRO A 276 -10.67 -6.62 -14.01
N ILE A 277 -9.49 -6.98 -13.50
CA ILE A 277 -8.42 -6.05 -13.16
C ILE A 277 -7.26 -6.16 -14.13
N TRP A 278 -6.55 -5.06 -14.32
CA TRP A 278 -5.36 -5.02 -15.17
C TRP A 278 -4.19 -5.74 -14.48
N ASP A 279 -3.68 -6.79 -15.14
CA ASP A 279 -2.49 -7.54 -14.72
C ASP A 279 -1.22 -6.82 -15.21
N PRO A 280 -0.37 -6.29 -14.31
CA PRO A 280 0.86 -5.60 -14.68
C PRO A 280 1.92 -6.50 -15.32
N ILE A 281 1.83 -7.82 -15.13
CA ILE A 281 2.77 -8.78 -15.68
C ILE A 281 2.46 -9.05 -17.14
N THR A 282 1.18 -9.21 -17.49
CA THR A 282 0.77 -9.53 -18.88
C THR A 282 0.25 -8.33 -19.67
N GLY A 283 -0.03 -7.20 -19.01
CA GLY A 283 -0.57 -6.00 -19.64
C GLY A 283 -2.02 -6.17 -20.14
N SER A 284 -2.79 -7.08 -19.54
CA SER A 284 -4.15 -7.41 -19.96
C SER A 284 -5.10 -7.51 -18.76
N PHE A 285 -6.39 -7.32 -19.02
CA PHE A 285 -7.41 -7.50 -18.00
C PHE A 285 -7.66 -8.98 -17.73
N LYS A 286 -7.68 -9.36 -16.44
CA LYS A 286 -7.92 -10.72 -15.97
C LYS A 286 -8.88 -10.73 -14.78
N PRO A 287 -9.54 -11.87 -14.52
CA PRO A 287 -10.23 -12.08 -13.25
C PRO A 287 -9.27 -11.89 -12.08
N TRP A 288 -9.80 -11.45 -10.94
CA TRP A 288 -9.05 -11.34 -9.70
C TRP A 288 -8.39 -12.67 -9.29
N LEU A 289 -9.12 -13.77 -9.44
CA LEU A 289 -8.71 -15.10 -9.00
C LEU A 289 -8.83 -16.09 -10.15
N ASP A 290 -7.80 -16.91 -10.36
CA ASP A 290 -7.83 -18.06 -11.26
C ASP A 290 -8.33 -19.29 -10.50
N ALA A 291 -9.64 -19.54 -10.58
CA ALA A 291 -10.30 -20.65 -9.91
C ALA A 291 -9.67 -22.02 -10.21
N SER A 292 -9.04 -22.19 -11.40
CA SER A 292 -8.38 -23.44 -11.77
C SER A 292 -7.07 -23.67 -11.02
N LYS A 293 -6.40 -22.60 -10.58
CA LYS A 293 -5.14 -22.62 -9.82
C LYS A 293 -5.33 -22.50 -8.32
N MET A 294 -6.56 -22.22 -7.87
CA MET A 294 -6.91 -22.20 -6.45
C MET A 294 -6.75 -23.58 -5.80
N ARG A 295 -6.74 -24.66 -6.58
CA ARG A 295 -6.45 -26.01 -6.11
C ARG A 295 -4.94 -26.28 -6.14
N PRO A 296 -4.30 -26.72 -5.04
CA PRO A 296 -2.92 -27.16 -5.07
C PRO A 296 -2.74 -28.39 -5.95
N ASP A 297 -1.61 -28.45 -6.66
CA ASP A 297 -1.23 -29.62 -7.43
C ASP A 297 -1.13 -30.86 -6.51
N GLY A 298 -1.78 -31.96 -6.90
CA GLY A 298 -1.73 -33.23 -6.18
C GLY A 298 -2.85 -33.50 -5.16
N VAL A 299 -3.72 -32.52 -4.86
CA VAL A 299 -4.93 -32.76 -4.05
C VAL A 299 -5.98 -33.45 -4.93
N ARG A 300 -6.01 -34.79 -4.94
CA ARG A 300 -7.07 -35.55 -5.60
C ARG A 300 -8.42 -35.20 -4.95
N PRO A 301 -9.54 -35.24 -5.68
CA PRO A 301 -10.85 -35.16 -5.05
C PRO A 301 -10.88 -36.28 -4.01
N CYS A 302 -11.18 -35.97 -2.76
CA CYS A 302 -11.68 -37.00 -1.87
C CYS A 302 -12.93 -37.52 -2.58
N CYS A 303 -12.82 -38.65 -3.26
CA CYS A 303 -13.97 -39.31 -3.84
C CYS A 303 -14.97 -39.48 -2.71
N ASN A 304 -16.17 -38.94 -2.91
CA ASN A 304 -17.31 -39.15 -2.04
C ASN A 304 -17.35 -40.63 -1.64
N ILE A 305 -17.08 -40.91 -0.37
CA ILE A 305 -17.50 -42.17 0.21
C ILE A 305 -19.02 -42.05 0.28
N VAL A 306 -19.66 -42.84 -0.58
CA VAL A 306 -21.09 -43.00 -0.79
C VAL A 306 -21.86 -43.12 0.51
#